data_AF-A0A426ZY52-F1
#
_entry.id   AF-A0A426ZY52-F1
#
_cell.length_a   1.000
_cell.length_b   1.000
_cell.length_c   1.000
_cell.angle_alpha   90.00
_cell.angle_beta   90.00
_cell.angle_gamma   90.00
#
_symmetry.space_group_name_H-M   'P 1'
#
loop_
_entity.id
_entity.type
_entity.pdbx_description
1 polymer ?
#
loop_
_entity_poly.entity_id
_entity_poly.type
_entity_poly.pdbx_seq_one_letter_code
_entity_poly.pdbx_strand_id
1 'polypeptide(L)'
;PLRSSFGGLHLAATPLPSHPGMGKAALSVTCALAAPKYDLGSFSFQPIQESVVSREMTRRYMTDMISYADTDVVVIGAGSAGLSCAYEISKDPSVRVAIVEQSVSPGGGAWLGGQLFSAMVVRKPAHLFLDELGVPYDEADSYVVVRHAALFTSTIMSRLIARPNVKLFNAVAAEDLIVKEGRVAGVVTNWALVSMNHGTQSCMDPNVMEARVVVSSCGHDGPFGATGVKRLKSIGMIDSVPGMKALDMNAAEDAIVRLTREVVPGMIVTGMEVAEIDGAPRMGPTFGAMMISGQKAAHLTLKALGRPNALDGTTRAEPLHPELVLASADGGGGGGGGETVDA
;
A
#
# COMPACT_ATOMS: atom_id res chain seq x y z
N PRO A 1 -26.35 -28.84 46.78
CA PRO A 1 -24.92 -29.25 46.75
C PRO A 1 -24.67 -30.27 45.63
N LEU A 2 -24.48 -29.80 44.41
CA LEU A 2 -24.25 -30.64 43.22
C LEU A 2 -22.75 -30.66 42.91
N ARG A 3 -22.14 -31.84 43.03
CA ARG A 3 -20.71 -32.08 42.76
C ARG A 3 -20.48 -32.19 41.26
N SER A 4 -19.67 -31.27 40.74
CA SER A 4 -19.05 -31.32 39.42
C SER A 4 -18.07 -32.49 39.34
N SER A 5 -18.14 -33.25 38.24
CA SER A 5 -17.16 -34.27 37.86
C SER A 5 -16.79 -34.04 36.39
N PHE A 6 -15.62 -33.43 36.16
CA PHE A 6 -14.96 -33.41 34.86
C PHE A 6 -13.56 -34.01 35.04
N GLY A 7 -13.40 -35.24 34.55
CA GLY A 7 -12.11 -35.89 34.39
C GLY A 7 -11.42 -35.35 33.15
N GLY A 8 -10.18 -34.87 33.30
CA GLY A 8 -9.36 -34.40 32.19
C GLY A 8 -8.84 -35.56 31.36
N LEU A 9 -9.12 -35.54 30.06
CA LEU A 9 -8.43 -36.34 29.06
C LEU A 9 -7.18 -35.59 28.60
N HIS A 10 -6.00 -36.13 28.92
CA HIS A 10 -4.73 -35.70 28.37
C HIS A 10 -4.61 -36.21 26.93
N LEU A 11 -4.74 -35.33 25.94
CA LEU A 11 -4.37 -35.62 24.55
C LEU A 11 -2.86 -35.40 24.40
N ALA A 12 -2.15 -36.49 24.11
CA ALA A 12 -0.73 -36.46 23.80
C ALA A 12 -0.50 -35.74 22.45
N ALA A 13 0.30 -34.67 22.47
CA ALA A 13 0.72 -33.98 21.26
C ALA A 13 1.65 -34.89 20.43
N THR A 14 1.23 -35.19 19.20
CA THR A 14 2.05 -35.92 18.22
C THR A 14 3.00 -34.91 17.55
N PRO A 15 4.32 -35.17 17.49
CA PRO A 15 5.23 -34.28 16.79
C PRO A 15 5.04 -34.40 15.27
N LEU A 16 4.88 -33.25 14.61
CA LEU A 16 4.81 -33.15 13.15
C LEU A 16 6.18 -33.46 12.51
N PRO A 17 6.22 -34.13 11.35
CA PRO A 17 7.46 -34.44 10.67
C PRO A 17 8.10 -33.16 10.08
N SER A 18 9.38 -32.96 10.36
CA SER A 18 10.21 -31.90 9.77
C SER A 18 10.58 -32.27 8.33
N HIS A 19 10.03 -31.56 7.35
CA HIS A 19 10.51 -31.62 5.97
C HIS A 19 11.79 -30.80 5.80
N PRO A 20 12.84 -31.34 5.14
CA PRO A 20 14.03 -30.58 4.79
C PRO A 20 13.78 -29.84 3.46
N GLY A 21 13.58 -28.52 3.53
CA GLY A 21 13.33 -27.67 2.37
C GLY A 21 14.18 -26.40 2.44
N MET A 22 15.05 -26.26 1.44
CA MET A 22 15.87 -25.12 1.01
C MET A 22 15.87 -23.82 1.85
N GLY A 23 17.05 -23.50 2.38
CA GLY A 23 17.61 -22.13 2.36
C GLY A 23 16.80 -21.03 3.04
N LYS A 24 16.40 -21.21 4.30
CA LYS A 24 15.95 -20.11 5.16
C LYS A 24 17.07 -19.08 5.28
N ALA A 25 16.90 -17.90 4.67
CA ALA A 25 17.65 -16.72 5.08
C ALA A 25 17.14 -16.31 6.46
N ALA A 26 17.56 -17.05 7.50
CA ALA A 26 17.46 -16.56 8.86
C ALA A 26 18.33 -15.29 8.91
N LEU A 27 17.72 -14.14 9.19
CA LEU A 27 18.48 -12.96 9.60
C LEU A 27 19.19 -13.34 10.91
N SER A 28 20.42 -13.85 10.78
CA SER A 28 21.35 -13.99 11.89
C SER A 28 21.78 -12.58 12.28
N VAL A 29 21.01 -11.95 13.16
CA VAL A 29 21.37 -10.68 13.75
C VAL A 29 22.30 -10.98 14.92
N THR A 30 23.57 -11.26 14.63
CA THR A 30 24.63 -11.01 15.61
C THR A 30 24.80 -9.50 15.76
N CYS A 31 23.94 -8.89 16.59
CA CYS A 31 24.13 -7.51 17.02
C CYS A 31 25.18 -7.48 18.13
N ALA A 32 26.45 -7.36 17.76
CA ALA A 32 27.34 -6.62 18.64
C ALA A 32 26.80 -5.19 18.68
N LEU A 33 26.54 -4.65 19.88
CA LEU A 33 26.19 -3.24 20.04
C LEU A 33 27.37 -2.41 19.51
N ALA A 34 27.24 -1.92 18.28
CA ALA A 34 28.19 -0.96 17.75
C ALA A 34 28.11 0.30 18.62
N ALA A 35 29.27 0.81 19.05
CA ALA A 35 29.31 2.08 19.77
C ALA A 35 28.69 3.18 18.87
N PRO A 36 27.88 4.09 19.43
CA PRO A 36 27.32 5.19 18.66
C PRO A 36 28.44 6.01 17.99
N LYS A 37 28.22 6.44 16.74
CA LYS A 37 29.18 7.30 16.01
C LYS A 37 29.27 8.74 16.58
N TYR A 38 28.54 9.03 17.65
CA TYR A 38 28.46 10.32 18.34
C TYR A 38 28.37 10.08 19.85
N ASP A 39 28.92 10.98 20.65
CA ASP A 39 28.83 10.88 22.10
C ASP A 39 27.43 11.30 22.58
N LEU A 40 26.65 10.35 23.09
CA LEU A 40 25.34 10.59 23.67
C LEU A 40 25.38 11.43 24.96
N GLY A 41 26.51 11.47 25.66
CA GLY A 41 26.70 12.28 26.87
C GLY A 41 27.04 13.76 26.59
N SER A 42 27.49 14.08 25.37
CA SER A 42 27.89 15.45 24.96
C SER A 42 27.31 15.88 23.60
N PHE A 43 26.21 15.24 23.17
CA PHE A 43 25.60 15.48 21.87
C PHE A 43 25.04 16.91 21.72
N SER A 44 25.29 17.53 20.57
CA SER A 44 24.65 18.79 20.17
C SER A 44 24.37 18.78 18.67
N PHE A 45 23.18 19.25 18.29
CA PHE A 45 22.83 19.48 16.89
C PHE A 45 23.51 20.75 16.35
N GLN A 46 23.68 20.81 15.03
CA GLN A 46 24.05 22.07 14.36
C GLN A 46 22.91 23.11 14.52
N PRO A 47 23.22 24.40 14.66
CA PRO A 47 22.20 25.45 14.73
C PRO A 47 21.31 25.49 13.48
N ILE A 48 20.02 25.77 13.66
CA ILE A 48 19.04 25.94 12.58
C ILE A 48 18.03 27.04 12.96
N GLN A 49 17.35 27.62 11.97
CA GLN A 49 16.23 28.54 12.18
C GLN A 49 14.90 27.89 11.78
N GLU A 50 13.83 28.20 12.50
CA GLU A 50 12.48 27.68 12.27
C GLU A 50 12.00 28.01 10.84
N SER A 51 12.32 29.20 10.35
CA SER A 51 11.94 29.64 9.00
C SER A 51 12.58 28.80 7.88
N VAL A 52 13.76 28.21 8.12
CA VAL A 52 14.42 27.31 7.16
C VAL A 52 13.61 26.02 7.05
N VAL A 53 13.18 25.45 8.18
CA VAL A 53 12.38 24.22 8.22
C VAL A 53 11.02 24.43 7.54
N SER A 54 10.32 25.54 7.84
CA SER A 54 9.04 25.89 7.19
C SER A 54 9.18 26.00 5.67
N ARG A 55 10.17 26.75 5.19
CA ARG A 55 10.43 26.92 3.74
C ARG A 55 10.76 25.60 3.06
N GLU A 56 11.51 24.74 3.72
CA GLU A 56 11.93 23.46 3.14
C GLU A 56 10.74 22.53 2.91
N MET A 57 9.85 22.39 3.90
CA MET A 57 8.63 21.59 3.76
C MET A 57 7.69 22.18 2.71
N THR A 58 7.42 23.50 2.78
CA THR A 58 6.50 24.16 1.84
C THR A 58 7.02 24.10 0.41
N ARG A 59 8.31 24.34 0.17
CA ARG A 59 8.90 24.28 -1.18
C ARG A 59 8.74 22.90 -1.80
N ARG A 60 9.04 21.84 -1.04
CA ARG A 60 8.94 20.45 -1.53
C ARG A 60 7.48 20.07 -1.79
N TYR A 61 6.59 20.31 -0.83
CA TYR A 61 5.17 19.97 -0.99
C TYR A 61 4.52 20.73 -2.15
N MET A 62 4.83 22.02 -2.32
CA MET A 62 4.34 22.81 -3.44
C MET A 62 4.89 22.30 -4.79
N THR A 63 6.16 21.89 -4.84
CA THR A 63 6.75 21.28 -6.05
C THR A 63 6.04 19.98 -6.38
N ASP A 64 5.72 19.16 -5.38
CA ASP A 64 4.94 17.93 -5.57
C ASP A 64 3.53 18.25 -6.09
N MET A 65 2.84 19.22 -5.50
CA MET A 65 1.50 19.64 -5.93
C MET A 65 1.49 20.13 -7.39
N ILE A 66 2.49 20.91 -7.80
CA ILE A 66 2.64 21.36 -9.19
C ILE A 66 2.90 20.17 -10.11
N SER A 67 3.84 19.30 -9.73
CA SER A 67 4.28 18.17 -10.57
C SER A 67 3.20 17.12 -10.78
N TYR A 68 2.35 16.92 -9.77
CA TYR A 68 1.29 15.91 -9.77
C TYR A 68 -0.10 16.49 -10.04
N ALA A 69 -0.26 17.79 -10.30
CA ALA A 69 -1.54 18.37 -10.74
C ALA A 69 -2.04 17.74 -12.07
N ASP A 70 -1.11 17.27 -12.91
CA ASP A 70 -1.33 16.43 -14.08
C ASP A 70 -0.38 15.22 -14.03
N THR A 71 -0.93 14.04 -13.74
CA THR A 71 -0.17 12.80 -13.48
C THR A 71 -0.64 11.64 -14.37
N ASP A 72 0.18 10.59 -14.50
CA ASP A 72 -0.23 9.40 -15.25
C ASP A 72 -1.29 8.60 -14.48
N VAL A 73 -1.05 8.37 -13.18
CA VAL A 73 -1.93 7.57 -12.34
C VAL A 73 -2.21 8.25 -11.01
N VAL A 74 -3.47 8.19 -10.58
CA VAL A 74 -3.89 8.44 -9.20
C VAL A 74 -4.42 7.15 -8.58
N VAL A 75 -3.87 6.74 -7.44
CA VAL A 75 -4.38 5.64 -6.62
C VAL A 75 -5.08 6.23 -5.40
N ILE A 76 -6.39 5.98 -5.26
CA ILE A 76 -7.18 6.45 -4.11
C ILE A 76 -7.22 5.36 -3.04
N GLY A 77 -6.72 5.69 -1.86
CA GLY A 77 -6.58 4.78 -0.72
C GLY A 77 -5.26 4.02 -0.73
N ALA A 78 -4.48 4.17 0.33
CA ALA A 78 -3.21 3.49 0.57
C ALA A 78 -3.38 2.26 1.47
N GLY A 79 -4.46 1.49 1.28
CA GLY A 79 -4.65 0.17 1.91
C GLY A 79 -3.78 -0.92 1.25
N SER A 80 -3.89 -2.17 1.69
CA SER A 80 -3.11 -3.28 1.14
C SER A 80 -3.25 -3.43 -0.38
N ALA A 81 -4.45 -3.28 -0.94
CA ALA A 81 -4.67 -3.34 -2.39
C ALA A 81 -4.08 -2.13 -3.14
N GLY A 82 -4.28 -0.91 -2.61
CA GLY A 82 -3.75 0.31 -3.20
C GLY A 82 -2.22 0.37 -3.17
N LEU A 83 -1.61 0.00 -2.05
CA LEU A 83 -0.15 -0.13 -1.90
C LEU A 83 0.42 -1.19 -2.86
N SER A 84 -0.24 -2.35 -2.98
CA SER A 84 0.18 -3.40 -3.91
C SER A 84 0.08 -2.95 -5.37
N CYS A 85 -1.00 -2.24 -5.72
CA CYS A 85 -1.17 -1.63 -7.05
C CYS A 85 -0.08 -0.60 -7.34
N ALA A 86 0.12 0.37 -6.45
CA ALA A 86 1.12 1.41 -6.62
C ALA A 86 2.54 0.84 -6.68
N TYR A 87 2.84 -0.17 -5.85
CA TYR A 87 4.12 -0.89 -5.89
C TYR A 87 4.32 -1.64 -7.20
N GLU A 88 3.28 -2.22 -7.79
CA GLU A 88 3.44 -2.92 -9.07
C GLU A 88 3.58 -1.91 -10.23
N ILE A 89 2.76 -0.85 -10.29
CA ILE A 89 2.84 0.19 -11.34
C ILE A 89 4.21 0.87 -11.34
N SER A 90 4.69 1.29 -10.17
CA SER A 90 5.90 2.11 -10.07
C SER A 90 7.19 1.35 -10.38
N LYS A 91 7.11 0.04 -10.67
CA LYS A 91 8.24 -0.72 -11.23
C LYS A 91 8.61 -0.19 -12.62
N ASP A 92 7.66 0.41 -13.35
CA ASP A 92 7.96 1.22 -14.52
C ASP A 92 8.33 2.65 -14.08
N PRO A 93 9.63 3.04 -14.13
CA PRO A 93 10.08 4.31 -13.59
C PRO A 93 9.57 5.52 -14.40
N SER A 94 9.04 5.31 -15.61
CA SER A 94 8.51 6.42 -16.42
C SER A 94 7.04 6.74 -16.14
N VAL A 95 6.37 6.00 -15.26
CA VAL A 95 4.97 6.24 -14.88
C VAL A 95 4.94 7.00 -13.56
N ARG A 96 4.34 8.19 -13.55
CA ARG A 96 4.14 8.98 -12.33
C ARG A 96 2.91 8.48 -11.56
N VAL A 97 3.11 8.15 -10.29
CA VAL A 97 2.06 7.59 -9.42
C VAL A 97 1.81 8.52 -8.24
N ALA A 98 0.65 9.18 -8.23
CA ALA A 98 0.14 9.87 -7.04
C ALA A 98 -0.72 8.90 -6.23
N ILE A 99 -0.54 8.88 -4.91
CA ILE A 99 -1.36 8.13 -3.97
C ILE A 99 -2.08 9.13 -3.09
N VAL A 100 -3.41 9.12 -3.10
CA VAL A 100 -4.26 9.99 -2.27
C VAL A 100 -4.81 9.16 -1.13
N GLU A 101 -4.42 9.49 0.10
CA GLU A 101 -4.83 8.79 1.32
C GLU A 101 -5.43 9.78 2.31
N GLN A 102 -6.67 9.53 2.70
CA GLN A 102 -7.42 10.43 3.57
C GLN A 102 -6.96 10.38 5.03
N SER A 103 -6.47 9.22 5.50
CA SER A 103 -5.85 9.09 6.81
C SER A 103 -4.47 9.77 6.83
N VAL A 104 -4.06 10.23 8.02
CA VAL A 104 -2.65 10.62 8.25
C VAL A 104 -1.75 9.40 8.08
N SER A 105 -2.17 8.24 8.60
CA SER A 105 -1.43 6.99 8.48
C SER A 105 -1.93 6.16 7.29
N PRO A 106 -1.10 5.94 6.26
CA PRO A 106 -1.41 4.95 5.21
C PRO A 106 -1.40 3.52 5.78
N GLY A 107 -1.79 2.54 4.97
CA GLY A 107 -1.87 1.12 5.31
C GLY A 107 -3.30 0.59 5.45
N GLY A 108 -4.29 1.48 5.63
CA GLY A 108 -5.69 1.11 5.79
C GLY A 108 -5.90 0.07 6.90
N GLY A 109 -6.65 -0.99 6.59
CA GLY A 109 -6.91 -2.09 7.54
C GLY A 109 -5.76 -3.09 7.71
N ALA A 110 -4.63 -2.94 7.01
CA ALA A 110 -3.55 -3.94 6.99
C ALA A 110 -2.53 -3.77 8.15
N TRP A 111 -2.88 -3.04 9.20
CA TRP A 111 -2.06 -2.94 10.41
C TRP A 111 -2.29 -4.10 11.38
N LEU A 112 -3.42 -4.79 11.26
CA LEU A 112 -3.85 -5.87 12.15
C LEU A 112 -4.39 -7.06 11.33
N GLY A 113 -4.49 -8.21 11.98
CA GLY A 113 -5.33 -9.32 11.57
C GLY A 113 -6.77 -9.14 12.06
N GLY A 114 -7.48 -10.26 12.27
CA GLY A 114 -8.85 -10.23 12.79
C GLY A 114 -8.91 -9.87 14.28
N GLN A 115 -9.95 -9.15 14.68
CA GLN A 115 -10.28 -8.90 16.10
C GLN A 115 -9.13 -8.29 16.92
N LEU A 116 -8.37 -7.38 16.32
CA LEU A 116 -7.18 -6.74 16.91
C LEU A 116 -5.97 -7.67 17.14
N PHE A 117 -6.01 -8.91 16.67
CA PHE A 117 -4.83 -9.78 16.64
C PHE A 117 -3.83 -9.33 15.57
N SER A 118 -2.60 -9.84 15.63
CA SER A 118 -1.49 -9.35 14.82
C SER A 118 -1.27 -10.10 13.51
N ALA A 119 -1.42 -11.44 13.52
CA ALA A 119 -1.02 -12.29 12.41
C ALA A 119 -1.79 -11.98 11.12
N MET A 120 -1.07 -11.94 10.00
CA MET A 120 -1.66 -11.75 8.67
C MET A 120 -1.59 -13.06 7.89
N VAL A 121 -2.76 -13.67 7.67
CA VAL A 121 -2.90 -14.91 6.89
C VAL A 121 -3.00 -14.57 5.40
N VAL A 122 -2.25 -15.29 4.58
CA VAL A 122 -2.17 -15.10 3.13
C VAL A 122 -2.26 -16.46 2.45
N ARG A 123 -3.35 -16.71 1.72
CA ARG A 123 -3.53 -17.95 0.95
C ARG A 123 -2.56 -18.03 -0.24
N LYS A 124 -2.08 -19.23 -0.56
CA LYS A 124 -1.25 -19.47 -1.75
C LYS A 124 -2.10 -19.31 -3.03
N PRO A 125 -1.54 -18.80 -4.14
CA PRO A 125 -0.12 -18.52 -4.37
C PRO A 125 0.35 -17.10 -3.97
N ALA A 126 -0.41 -16.30 -3.21
CA ALA A 126 -0.04 -14.90 -2.93
C ALA A 126 1.27 -14.72 -2.12
N HIS A 127 1.78 -15.77 -1.48
CA HIS A 127 3.12 -15.80 -0.88
C HIS A 127 4.26 -15.40 -1.83
N LEU A 128 4.13 -15.63 -3.16
CA LEU A 128 5.14 -15.22 -4.13
C LEU A 128 5.35 -13.70 -4.16
N PHE A 129 4.30 -12.94 -3.86
CA PHE A 129 4.42 -11.49 -3.72
C PHE A 129 5.12 -11.08 -2.41
N LEU A 130 4.97 -11.88 -1.35
CA LEU A 130 5.73 -11.69 -0.11
C LEU A 130 7.22 -11.97 -0.33
N ASP A 131 7.55 -13.00 -1.12
CA ASP A 131 8.93 -13.30 -1.51
C ASP A 131 9.55 -12.13 -2.27
N GLU A 132 8.83 -11.56 -3.23
CA GLU A 132 9.26 -10.37 -3.98
C GLU A 132 9.56 -9.19 -3.05
N LEU A 133 8.70 -8.98 -2.05
CA LEU A 133 8.82 -7.93 -1.04
C LEU A 133 9.81 -8.27 0.08
N GLY A 134 10.40 -9.47 0.11
CA GLY A 134 11.26 -9.94 1.19
C GLY A 134 10.57 -9.93 2.56
N VAL A 135 9.26 -10.16 2.61
CA VAL A 135 8.49 -10.22 3.86
C VAL A 135 8.50 -11.67 4.36
N PRO A 136 9.12 -11.97 5.52
CA PRO A 136 9.18 -13.33 6.03
C PRO A 136 7.81 -13.80 6.54
N TYR A 137 7.54 -15.08 6.37
CA TYR A 137 6.32 -15.75 6.82
C TYR A 137 6.61 -17.17 7.29
N ASP A 138 5.71 -17.69 8.13
CA ASP A 138 5.65 -19.11 8.45
C ASP A 138 4.78 -19.82 7.42
N GLU A 139 5.30 -20.90 6.85
CA GLU A 139 4.61 -21.66 5.81
C GLU A 139 3.68 -22.72 6.39
N ALA A 140 2.47 -22.81 5.85
CA ALA A 140 1.53 -23.91 6.03
C ALA A 140 1.15 -24.49 4.66
N ASP A 141 0.31 -25.54 4.65
CA ASP A 141 0.00 -26.29 3.42
C ASP A 141 -0.56 -25.40 2.30
N SER A 142 -1.70 -24.74 2.54
CA SER A 142 -2.43 -23.95 1.54
C SER A 142 -2.34 -22.42 1.75
N TYR A 143 -1.60 -21.99 2.77
CA TYR A 143 -1.45 -20.58 3.13
C TYR A 143 -0.12 -20.34 3.84
N VAL A 144 0.22 -19.07 4.05
CA VAL A 144 1.35 -18.62 4.85
C VAL A 144 0.89 -17.58 5.86
N VAL A 145 1.67 -17.37 6.91
CA VAL A 145 1.35 -16.44 7.99
C VAL A 145 2.50 -15.47 8.20
N VAL A 146 2.26 -14.20 7.89
CA VAL A 146 3.19 -13.12 8.28
C VAL A 146 2.97 -12.85 9.77
N ARG A 147 4.06 -12.88 10.55
CA ARG A 147 4.01 -12.76 12.03
C ARG A 147 3.18 -11.58 12.54
N HIS A 148 3.18 -10.48 11.79
CA HIS A 148 2.38 -9.29 12.08
C HIS A 148 2.01 -8.60 10.77
N ALA A 149 0.74 -8.22 10.60
CA ALA A 149 0.25 -7.47 9.44
C ALA A 149 1.05 -6.18 9.17
N ALA A 150 1.42 -5.45 10.23
CA ALA A 150 2.32 -4.31 10.19
C ALA A 150 3.68 -4.59 9.50
N LEU A 151 4.20 -5.82 9.56
CA LEU A 151 5.46 -6.17 8.89
C LEU A 151 5.32 -6.13 7.37
N PHE A 152 4.23 -6.68 6.82
CA PHE A 152 3.92 -6.55 5.40
C PHE A 152 3.73 -5.07 5.03
N THR A 153 2.84 -4.38 5.76
CA THR A 153 2.41 -3.02 5.43
C THR A 153 3.56 -2.01 5.49
N SER A 154 4.39 -2.06 6.53
CA SER A 154 5.57 -1.19 6.63
C SER A 154 6.63 -1.49 5.57
N THR A 155 6.85 -2.77 5.24
CA THR A 155 7.85 -3.18 4.24
C THR A 155 7.46 -2.71 2.84
N ILE A 156 6.22 -2.99 2.40
CA ILE A 156 5.77 -2.55 1.07
C ILE A 156 5.75 -1.02 0.97
N MET A 157 5.31 -0.33 2.02
CA MET A 157 5.28 1.12 2.07
C MET A 157 6.68 1.71 1.98
N SER A 158 7.64 1.20 2.75
CA SER A 158 9.04 1.65 2.71
C SER A 158 9.65 1.49 1.32
N ARG A 159 9.45 0.34 0.67
CA ARG A 159 9.95 0.09 -0.69
C ARG A 159 9.28 1.00 -1.72
N LEU A 160 7.97 1.25 -1.56
CA LEU A 160 7.18 2.07 -2.47
C LEU A 160 7.56 3.56 -2.40
N ILE A 161 7.60 4.15 -1.20
CA ILE A 161 7.89 5.59 -1.03
C ILE A 161 9.36 5.95 -1.28
N ALA A 162 10.25 4.96 -1.34
CA ALA A 162 11.63 5.16 -1.76
C ALA A 162 11.76 5.38 -3.29
N ARG A 163 10.71 5.14 -4.07
CA ARG A 163 10.75 5.27 -5.53
C ARG A 163 10.56 6.73 -5.96
N PRO A 164 11.40 7.24 -6.88
CA PRO A 164 11.38 8.66 -7.26
C PRO A 164 10.15 9.08 -8.07
N ASN A 165 9.42 8.14 -8.66
CA ASN A 165 8.22 8.36 -9.46
C ASN A 165 6.91 8.26 -8.64
N VAL A 166 7.00 8.06 -7.32
CA VAL A 166 5.86 7.89 -6.42
C VAL A 166 5.75 9.07 -5.47
N LYS A 167 4.53 9.60 -5.33
CA LYS A 167 4.21 10.59 -4.31
C LYS A 167 3.02 10.14 -3.49
N LEU A 168 3.20 10.12 -2.17
CA LEU A 168 2.12 9.93 -1.21
C LEU A 168 1.60 11.29 -0.72
N PHE A 169 0.32 11.55 -0.97
CA PHE A 169 -0.47 12.63 -0.41
C PHE A 169 -1.41 12.06 0.65
N ASN A 170 -0.88 11.81 1.85
CA ASN A 170 -1.66 11.42 3.01
C ASN A 170 -2.32 12.64 3.67
N ALA A 171 -3.34 12.42 4.51
CA ALA A 171 -4.25 13.44 5.03
C ALA A 171 -5.02 14.22 3.94
N VAL A 172 -5.15 13.65 2.74
CA VAL A 172 -5.86 14.21 1.59
C VAL A 172 -6.94 13.24 1.15
N ALA A 173 -8.20 13.68 1.14
CA ALA A 173 -9.32 12.88 0.66
C ALA A 173 -9.63 13.20 -0.79
N ALA A 174 -10.01 12.16 -1.55
CA ALA A 174 -10.72 12.34 -2.82
C ALA A 174 -12.22 12.46 -2.50
N GLU A 175 -12.80 13.64 -2.74
CA GLU A 175 -14.21 13.95 -2.45
C GLU A 175 -15.12 13.71 -3.66
N ASP A 176 -14.56 13.85 -4.86
CA ASP A 176 -15.25 13.69 -6.13
C ASP A 176 -14.27 13.24 -7.23
N LEU A 177 -14.80 13.00 -8.43
CA LEU A 177 -14.09 12.59 -9.63
C LEU A 177 -14.15 13.72 -10.67
N ILE A 178 -13.08 13.89 -11.44
CA ILE A 178 -13.12 14.70 -12.65
C ILE A 178 -13.68 13.79 -13.75
N VAL A 179 -14.81 14.17 -14.37
CA VAL A 179 -15.43 13.41 -15.46
C VAL A 179 -15.58 14.30 -16.69
N LYS A 180 -14.95 13.91 -17.80
CA LYS A 180 -15.01 14.59 -19.10
C LYS A 180 -15.52 13.60 -20.13
N GLU A 181 -16.61 13.94 -20.83
CA GLU A 181 -17.18 13.12 -21.92
C GLU A 181 -17.42 11.64 -21.55
N GLY A 182 -17.91 11.39 -20.32
CA GLY A 182 -18.17 10.02 -19.84
C GLY A 182 -16.93 9.22 -19.45
N ARG A 183 -15.75 9.85 -19.39
CA ARG A 183 -14.49 9.26 -18.92
C ARG A 183 -14.05 9.93 -17.61
N VAL A 184 -13.63 9.12 -16.64
CA VAL A 184 -12.94 9.60 -15.43
C VAL A 184 -11.54 10.06 -15.83
N ALA A 185 -11.21 11.30 -15.53
CA ALA A 185 -10.00 11.99 -15.97
C ALA A 185 -9.20 12.60 -14.80
N GLY A 186 -9.48 12.18 -13.56
CA GLY A 186 -8.81 12.69 -12.37
C GLY A 186 -9.69 12.66 -11.13
N VAL A 187 -9.23 13.33 -10.09
CA VAL A 187 -9.89 13.38 -8.78
C VAL A 187 -10.00 14.82 -8.28
N VAL A 188 -11.06 15.06 -7.50
CA VAL A 188 -11.27 16.29 -6.73
C VAL A 188 -10.81 16.01 -5.31
N THR A 189 -9.86 16.80 -4.81
CA THR A 189 -9.15 16.52 -3.57
C THR A 189 -9.30 17.65 -2.56
N ASN A 190 -9.34 17.31 -1.29
CA ASN A 190 -9.22 18.28 -0.21
C ASN A 190 -8.42 17.69 0.95
N TRP A 191 -8.04 18.52 1.91
CA TRP A 191 -7.58 18.00 3.20
C TRP A 191 -8.71 17.17 3.81
N ALA A 192 -8.41 15.96 4.30
CA ALA A 192 -9.46 15.07 4.80
C ALA A 192 -10.27 15.68 5.96
N LEU A 193 -9.63 16.52 6.78
CA LEU A 193 -10.32 17.28 7.82
C LEU A 193 -11.31 18.30 7.26
N VAL A 194 -11.01 18.95 6.13
CA VAL A 194 -11.96 19.83 5.44
C VAL A 194 -13.15 19.01 4.95
N SER A 195 -12.89 17.85 4.34
CA SER A 195 -13.92 16.93 3.83
C SER A 195 -14.91 16.46 4.89
N MET A 196 -14.42 16.20 6.10
CA MET A 196 -15.27 15.79 7.23
C MET A 196 -16.04 16.95 7.86
N ASN A 197 -15.78 18.20 7.47
CA ASN A 197 -16.26 19.40 8.16
C ASN A 197 -16.95 20.43 7.24
N HIS A 198 -17.36 20.05 6.03
CA HIS A 198 -18.16 20.93 5.14
C HIS A 198 -19.44 21.47 5.79
N GLY A 199 -20.01 20.74 6.75
CA GLY A 199 -21.21 21.16 7.49
C GLY A 199 -20.97 22.06 8.71
N THR A 200 -19.71 22.35 9.07
CA THR A 200 -19.37 23.04 10.33
C THR A 200 -18.64 24.37 10.12
N GLN A 201 -18.36 24.75 8.87
CA GLN A 201 -17.64 25.97 8.50
C GLN A 201 -18.28 26.62 7.26
N SER A 202 -17.78 27.79 6.86
CA SER A 202 -18.07 28.33 5.50
C SER A 202 -17.53 27.38 4.44
N CYS A 203 -18.04 27.48 3.20
CA CYS A 203 -17.61 26.62 2.10
C CYS A 203 -16.09 26.74 1.89
N MET A 204 -15.43 25.59 1.75
CA MET A 204 -13.99 25.46 1.52
C MET A 204 -13.79 24.62 0.27
N ASP A 205 -13.66 25.30 -0.86
CA ASP A 205 -13.59 24.63 -2.17
C ASP A 205 -12.44 23.61 -2.22
N PRO A 206 -12.62 22.50 -2.96
CA PRO A 206 -11.57 21.52 -3.15
C PRO A 206 -10.53 21.99 -4.17
N ASN A 207 -9.43 21.25 -4.24
CA ASN A 207 -8.44 21.30 -5.32
C ASN A 207 -8.66 20.13 -6.31
N VAL A 208 -7.89 20.08 -7.40
CA VAL A 208 -8.05 19.08 -8.46
C VAL A 208 -6.72 18.46 -8.87
N MET A 209 -6.78 17.20 -9.32
CA MET A 209 -5.65 16.46 -9.86
C MET A 209 -6.10 15.69 -11.10
N GLU A 210 -5.60 16.07 -12.28
CA GLU A 210 -5.87 15.36 -13.53
C GLU A 210 -5.04 14.07 -13.60
N ALA A 211 -5.64 13.01 -14.16
CA ALA A 211 -5.02 11.71 -14.28
C ALA A 211 -5.45 11.00 -15.56
N ARG A 212 -4.50 10.33 -16.22
CA ARG A 212 -4.81 9.48 -17.38
C ARG A 212 -5.62 8.25 -16.97
N VAL A 213 -5.31 7.69 -15.80
CA VAL A 213 -6.01 6.56 -15.17
C VAL A 213 -6.15 6.78 -13.67
N VAL A 214 -7.34 6.56 -13.13
CA VAL A 214 -7.61 6.52 -11.70
C VAL A 214 -7.77 5.07 -11.25
N VAL A 215 -7.14 4.68 -10.14
CA VAL A 215 -7.34 3.40 -9.47
C VAL A 215 -7.99 3.66 -8.12
N SER A 216 -9.23 3.22 -7.94
CA SER A 216 -9.95 3.31 -6.68
C SER A 216 -9.74 2.04 -5.85
N SER A 217 -9.21 2.23 -4.64
CA SER A 217 -8.95 1.18 -3.66
C SER A 217 -9.43 1.60 -2.27
N CYS A 218 -10.59 2.25 -2.20
CA CYS A 218 -11.15 2.88 -1.00
C CYS A 218 -11.71 1.89 0.03
N GLY A 219 -11.48 0.57 -0.15
CA GLY A 219 -12.03 -0.46 0.71
C GLY A 219 -13.56 -0.44 0.79
N HIS A 220 -14.10 -0.89 1.92
CA HIS A 220 -15.55 -0.95 2.17
C HIS A 220 -15.97 -0.36 3.52
N ASP A 221 -15.02 -0.07 4.40
CA ASP A 221 -15.26 0.34 5.78
C ASP A 221 -15.11 1.85 5.98
N GLY A 222 -15.74 2.36 7.05
CA GLY A 222 -15.57 3.73 7.51
C GLY A 222 -16.29 4.79 6.65
N PRO A 223 -16.17 6.07 7.03
CA PRO A 223 -16.89 7.16 6.37
C PRO A 223 -16.45 7.40 4.91
N PHE A 224 -15.24 6.98 4.53
CA PHE A 224 -14.70 7.07 3.17
C PHE A 224 -14.64 5.70 2.46
N GLY A 225 -15.30 4.69 3.03
CA GLY A 225 -15.38 3.36 2.44
C GLY A 225 -16.13 3.40 1.11
N ALA A 226 -15.50 2.85 0.07
CA ALA A 226 -16.09 2.72 -1.26
C ALA A 226 -16.51 4.04 -1.93
N THR A 227 -15.81 5.14 -1.62
CA THR A 227 -16.09 6.48 -2.16
C THR A 227 -16.18 6.49 -3.69
N GLY A 228 -15.27 5.79 -4.38
CA GLY A 228 -15.21 5.82 -5.84
C GLY A 228 -16.46 5.23 -6.47
N VAL A 229 -16.82 4.00 -6.09
CA VAL A 229 -18.00 3.31 -6.66
C VAL A 229 -19.32 3.96 -6.23
N LYS A 230 -19.41 4.44 -4.99
CA LYS A 230 -20.58 5.21 -4.53
C LYS A 230 -20.74 6.50 -5.32
N ARG A 231 -19.63 7.18 -5.64
CA ARG A 231 -19.68 8.40 -6.45
C ARG A 231 -20.12 8.10 -7.87
N LEU A 232 -19.54 7.08 -8.53
CA LEU A 232 -19.95 6.64 -9.87
C LEU A 232 -21.46 6.40 -9.97
N LYS A 233 -22.06 5.76 -8.95
CA LYS A 233 -23.51 5.55 -8.88
C LYS A 233 -24.27 6.87 -8.77
N SER A 234 -23.84 7.77 -7.87
CA SER A 234 -24.53 9.04 -7.63
C SER A 234 -24.55 9.98 -8.85
N ILE A 235 -23.56 9.85 -9.74
CA ILE A 235 -23.46 10.64 -10.98
C ILE A 235 -24.00 9.89 -12.20
N GLY A 236 -24.58 8.70 -12.02
CA GLY A 236 -25.23 7.93 -13.09
C GLY A 236 -24.26 7.28 -14.09
N MET A 237 -22.99 7.08 -13.72
CA MET A 237 -22.03 6.35 -14.56
C MET A 237 -22.13 4.82 -14.38
N ILE A 238 -22.74 4.37 -13.29
CA ILE A 238 -23.13 2.97 -13.06
C ILE A 238 -24.53 2.92 -12.45
N ASP A 239 -25.26 1.82 -12.70
CA ASP A 239 -26.66 1.72 -12.28
C ASP A 239 -26.82 1.37 -10.79
N SER A 240 -25.92 0.56 -10.25
CA SER A 240 -26.08 0.02 -8.90
C SER A 240 -24.76 -0.23 -8.17
N VAL A 241 -24.84 -0.19 -6.84
CA VAL A 241 -23.81 -0.64 -5.89
C VAL A 241 -24.58 -1.52 -4.90
N PRO A 242 -24.68 -2.83 -5.15
CA PRO A 242 -25.47 -3.76 -4.35
C PRO A 242 -24.94 -3.90 -2.92
N GLY A 243 -23.66 -3.56 -2.67
CA GLY A 243 -22.99 -3.67 -1.38
C GLY A 243 -22.41 -5.06 -1.14
N MET A 244 -21.36 -5.13 -0.31
CA MET A 244 -20.72 -6.40 0.02
C MET A 244 -21.69 -7.41 0.64
N LYS A 245 -21.54 -8.69 0.28
CA LYS A 245 -22.31 -9.79 0.88
C LYS A 245 -21.64 -10.32 2.15
N ALA A 246 -22.31 -11.30 2.77
CA ALA A 246 -21.79 -12.06 3.91
C ALA A 246 -20.44 -12.73 3.60
N LEU A 247 -19.78 -13.20 4.66
CA LEU A 247 -18.42 -13.73 4.57
C LEU A 247 -18.41 -15.15 3.98
N ASP A 248 -17.60 -15.35 2.94
CA ASP A 248 -17.22 -16.65 2.38
C ASP A 248 -15.82 -16.50 1.77
N MET A 249 -14.78 -16.94 2.46
CA MET A 249 -13.38 -16.71 2.04
C MET A 249 -13.04 -17.37 0.70
N ASN A 250 -13.58 -18.57 0.44
CA ASN A 250 -13.26 -19.31 -0.77
C ASN A 250 -13.84 -18.60 -1.99
N ALA A 251 -15.12 -18.22 -1.93
CA ALA A 251 -15.77 -17.50 -3.01
C ALA A 251 -15.26 -16.04 -3.13
N ALA A 252 -15.01 -15.37 -2.01
CA ALA A 252 -14.64 -13.95 -1.98
C ALA A 252 -13.31 -13.70 -2.66
N GLU A 253 -12.23 -14.38 -2.25
CA GLU A 253 -10.89 -14.02 -2.70
C GLU A 253 -10.72 -14.18 -4.21
N ASP A 254 -11.22 -15.28 -4.78
CA ASP A 254 -11.21 -15.53 -6.21
C ASP A 254 -12.11 -14.52 -6.96
N ALA A 255 -13.29 -14.21 -6.41
CA ALA A 255 -14.20 -13.24 -7.01
C ALA A 255 -13.57 -11.85 -7.09
N ILE A 256 -12.95 -11.36 -6.01
CA ILE A 256 -12.35 -10.01 -5.97
C ILE A 256 -11.21 -9.87 -6.99
N VAL A 257 -10.32 -10.87 -7.06
CA VAL A 257 -9.24 -10.87 -8.07
C VAL A 257 -9.83 -10.93 -9.48
N ARG A 258 -10.81 -11.80 -9.74
CA ARG A 258 -11.44 -11.92 -11.06
C ARG A 258 -12.19 -10.65 -11.48
N LEU A 259 -12.88 -9.99 -10.56
CA LEU A 259 -13.75 -8.85 -10.82
C LEU A 259 -13.02 -7.50 -10.86
N THR A 260 -11.80 -7.41 -10.32
CA THR A 260 -10.94 -6.23 -10.49
C THR A 260 -10.76 -5.89 -11.97
N ARG A 261 -11.17 -4.69 -12.38
CA ARG A 261 -11.26 -4.25 -13.78
C ARG A 261 -11.30 -2.73 -13.89
N GLU A 262 -11.14 -2.23 -15.11
CA GLU A 262 -11.63 -0.90 -15.49
C GLU A 262 -13.17 -0.96 -15.50
N VAL A 263 -13.80 -0.28 -14.55
CA VAL A 263 -15.26 -0.33 -14.33
C VAL A 263 -15.98 0.61 -15.28
N VAL A 264 -15.41 1.80 -15.46
CA VAL A 264 -15.81 2.80 -16.45
C VAL A 264 -14.54 3.34 -17.12
N PRO A 265 -14.63 3.94 -18.32
CA PRO A 265 -13.45 4.50 -18.98
C PRO A 265 -12.67 5.43 -18.04
N GLY A 266 -11.40 5.12 -17.82
CA GLY A 266 -10.47 5.90 -17.00
C GLY A 266 -10.45 5.54 -15.51
N MET A 267 -11.31 4.63 -15.03
CA MET A 267 -11.35 4.24 -13.61
C MET A 267 -11.33 2.73 -13.41
N ILE A 268 -10.26 2.26 -12.78
CA ILE A 268 -10.09 0.88 -12.33
C ILE A 268 -10.49 0.79 -10.85
N VAL A 269 -11.17 -0.28 -10.46
CA VAL A 269 -11.52 -0.56 -9.06
C VAL A 269 -10.83 -1.84 -8.61
N THR A 270 -10.25 -1.82 -7.40
CA THR A 270 -9.49 -2.92 -6.83
C THR A 270 -9.71 -3.07 -5.32
N GLY A 271 -9.36 -4.24 -4.78
CA GLY A 271 -9.50 -4.59 -3.38
C GLY A 271 -10.96 -4.77 -3.01
N MET A 272 -11.29 -4.55 -1.74
CA MET A 272 -12.64 -4.76 -1.24
C MET A 272 -13.70 -3.78 -1.79
N GLU A 273 -13.29 -2.66 -2.41
CA GLU A 273 -14.24 -1.78 -3.10
C GLU A 273 -14.92 -2.49 -4.28
N VAL A 274 -14.25 -3.50 -4.86
CA VAL A 274 -14.85 -4.41 -5.87
C VAL A 274 -16.05 -5.18 -5.28
N ALA A 275 -16.00 -5.56 -4.01
CA ALA A 275 -17.09 -6.29 -3.36
C ALA A 275 -18.38 -5.46 -3.31
N GLU A 276 -18.25 -4.15 -3.14
CA GLU A 276 -19.37 -3.22 -3.02
C GLU A 276 -20.11 -3.05 -4.35
N ILE A 277 -19.37 -2.87 -5.45
CA ILE A 277 -19.96 -2.70 -6.78
C ILE A 277 -20.50 -4.00 -7.37
N ASP A 278 -19.88 -5.14 -7.10
CA ASP A 278 -20.29 -6.42 -7.71
C ASP A 278 -21.13 -7.31 -6.78
N GLY A 279 -21.31 -6.91 -5.52
CA GLY A 279 -22.05 -7.70 -4.54
C GLY A 279 -21.37 -9.03 -4.24
N ALA A 280 -20.05 -9.02 -4.15
CA ALA A 280 -19.26 -10.21 -3.84
C ALA A 280 -19.25 -10.49 -2.32
N PRO A 281 -19.05 -11.76 -1.91
CA PRO A 281 -18.79 -12.08 -0.50
C PRO A 281 -17.52 -11.38 0.00
N ARG A 282 -17.47 -11.10 1.31
CA ARG A 282 -16.24 -10.61 1.97
C ARG A 282 -15.36 -11.77 2.44
N MET A 283 -14.04 -11.56 2.57
CA MET A 283 -13.11 -12.59 3.07
C MET A 283 -12.72 -12.44 4.55
N GLY A 284 -12.96 -11.29 5.18
CA GLY A 284 -12.55 -11.08 6.58
C GLY A 284 -11.01 -11.08 6.73
N PRO A 285 -10.43 -11.76 7.73
CA PRO A 285 -9.02 -11.59 8.12
C PRO A 285 -8.01 -12.41 7.30
N THR A 286 -8.12 -12.40 5.96
CA THR A 286 -7.13 -12.95 5.02
C THR A 286 -6.84 -11.93 3.92
N PHE A 287 -5.59 -11.86 3.47
CA PHE A 287 -5.08 -10.71 2.71
C PHE A 287 -4.61 -11.03 1.29
N GLY A 288 -4.63 -12.31 0.88
CA GLY A 288 -4.13 -12.74 -0.42
C GLY A 288 -4.83 -12.05 -1.58
N ALA A 289 -6.17 -11.97 -1.54
CA ALA A 289 -6.93 -11.27 -2.56
C ALA A 289 -6.55 -9.80 -2.70
N MET A 290 -6.26 -9.09 -1.60
CA MET A 290 -5.92 -7.66 -1.68
C MET A 290 -4.60 -7.44 -2.43
N MET A 291 -3.60 -8.28 -2.16
CA MET A 291 -2.31 -8.24 -2.83
C MET A 291 -2.47 -8.47 -4.35
N ILE A 292 -3.11 -9.58 -4.70
CA ILE A 292 -3.24 -10.01 -6.11
C ILE A 292 -4.22 -9.12 -6.89
N SER A 293 -5.29 -8.65 -6.24
CA SER A 293 -6.18 -7.63 -6.80
C SER A 293 -5.41 -6.35 -7.11
N GLY A 294 -4.54 -5.90 -6.20
CA GLY A 294 -3.67 -4.75 -6.44
C GLY A 294 -2.75 -4.95 -7.63
N GLN A 295 -2.04 -6.10 -7.72
CA GLN A 295 -1.18 -6.41 -8.87
C GLN A 295 -1.96 -6.48 -10.19
N LYS A 296 -3.16 -7.07 -10.20
CA LYS A 296 -4.00 -7.10 -11.39
C LYS A 296 -4.42 -5.69 -11.82
N ALA A 297 -4.80 -4.85 -10.86
CA ALA A 297 -5.16 -3.45 -11.12
C ALA A 297 -3.99 -2.68 -11.73
N ALA A 298 -2.77 -2.90 -11.24
CA ALA A 298 -1.58 -2.30 -11.82
C ALA A 298 -1.36 -2.68 -13.28
N HIS A 299 -1.53 -3.96 -13.63
CA HIS A 299 -1.39 -4.37 -15.03
C HIS A 299 -2.53 -3.87 -15.92
N LEU A 300 -3.73 -3.68 -15.39
CA LEU A 300 -4.81 -2.97 -16.10
C LEU A 300 -4.45 -1.51 -16.34
N THR A 301 -3.85 -0.84 -15.34
CA THR A 301 -3.37 0.53 -15.47
C THR A 301 -2.28 0.66 -16.52
N LEU A 302 -1.27 -0.21 -16.48
CA LEU A 302 -0.19 -0.23 -17.47
C LEU A 302 -0.74 -0.47 -18.88
N LYS A 303 -1.69 -1.40 -19.03
CA LYS A 303 -2.40 -1.62 -20.29
C LYS A 303 -3.12 -0.37 -20.79
N ALA A 304 -3.89 0.30 -19.92
CA ALA A 304 -4.60 1.53 -20.27
C ALA A 304 -3.66 2.69 -20.66
N LEU A 305 -2.44 2.69 -20.14
CA LEU A 305 -1.39 3.65 -20.50
C LEU A 305 -0.59 3.25 -21.77
N GLY A 306 -0.86 2.08 -22.36
CA GLY A 306 -0.12 1.55 -23.50
C GLY A 306 1.29 1.04 -23.14
N ARG A 307 1.48 0.60 -21.90
CA ARG A 307 2.77 0.11 -21.36
C ARG A 307 2.82 -1.43 -21.36
N PRO A 308 4.03 -2.03 -21.35
CA PRO A 308 4.19 -3.46 -21.14
C PRO A 308 3.46 -3.93 -19.87
N ASN A 309 2.68 -4.99 -19.99
CA ASN A 309 1.83 -5.48 -18.91
C ASN A 309 1.61 -7.00 -19.01
N ALA A 310 1.32 -7.64 -17.89
CA ALA A 310 1.19 -9.09 -17.81
C ALA A 310 -0.10 -9.62 -18.48
N LEU A 311 -1.14 -8.79 -18.58
CA LEU A 311 -2.44 -9.18 -19.16
C LEU A 311 -2.38 -9.37 -20.67
N ASP A 312 -1.52 -8.60 -21.35
CA ASP A 312 -1.24 -8.75 -22.78
C ASP A 312 -0.02 -9.65 -23.05
N GLY A 313 0.60 -10.21 -22.01
CA GLY A 313 1.81 -11.04 -22.13
C GLY A 313 3.06 -10.27 -22.61
N THR A 314 3.08 -8.95 -22.43
CA THR A 314 4.14 -8.07 -22.97
C THR A 314 5.23 -7.72 -21.96
N THR A 315 5.10 -8.12 -20.70
CA THR A 315 6.14 -8.02 -19.68
C THR A 315 7.36 -8.87 -20.06
N ARG A 316 8.54 -8.25 -20.16
CA ARG A 316 9.81 -8.99 -20.22
C ARG A 316 10.17 -9.45 -18.81
N ALA A 317 10.63 -10.69 -18.68
CA ALA A 317 11.24 -11.17 -17.43
C ALA A 317 12.61 -10.50 -17.29
N GLU A 318 12.65 -9.31 -16.67
CA GLU A 318 13.91 -8.72 -16.22
C GLU A 318 14.22 -9.25 -14.80
N PRO A 319 15.50 -9.50 -14.46
CA PRO A 319 15.86 -9.93 -13.11
C PRO A 319 15.42 -8.89 -12.08
N LEU A 320 14.97 -9.36 -10.91
CA LEU A 320 14.75 -8.53 -9.72
C LEU A 320 16.01 -7.67 -9.49
N HIS A 321 15.93 -6.36 -9.77
CA HIS A 321 17.03 -5.44 -9.49
C HIS A 321 17.30 -5.47 -7.97
N PRO A 322 18.48 -5.90 -7.52
CA PRO A 322 18.77 -6.01 -6.10
C PRO A 322 19.26 -4.67 -5.57
N GLU A 323 18.43 -3.62 -5.54
CA GLU A 323 18.88 -2.31 -5.07
C GLU A 323 17.78 -1.51 -4.36
N LEU A 324 17.56 -1.86 -3.09
CA LEU A 324 17.28 -0.91 -2.02
C LEU A 324 18.06 -1.40 -0.78
N VAL A 325 19.39 -1.40 -0.88
CA VAL A 325 20.23 -1.39 0.31
C VAL A 325 19.99 -0.02 0.95
N LEU A 326 19.21 0.01 2.04
CA LEU A 326 19.18 1.16 2.94
C LEU A 326 20.63 1.40 3.36
N ALA A 327 21.25 2.46 2.84
CA ALA A 327 22.63 2.80 3.13
C ALA A 327 22.76 3.13 4.63
N SER A 328 23.15 2.14 5.43
CA SER A 328 23.80 2.41 6.71
C SER A 328 25.20 2.90 6.38
N ALA A 329 25.43 4.20 6.59
CA ALA A 329 26.66 4.89 6.23
C ALA A 329 27.92 4.17 6.74
N ASP A 330 28.76 3.68 5.83
CA ASP A 330 30.18 3.44 6.05
C ASP A 330 30.99 4.24 5.03
N GLY A 331 31.36 5.46 5.42
CA GLY A 331 32.42 6.24 4.78
C GLY A 331 33.63 6.23 5.69
N GLY A 332 34.45 5.18 5.59
CA GLY A 332 35.76 5.10 6.23
C GLY A 332 36.86 4.95 5.18
N GLY A 333 37.76 5.94 5.14
CA GLY A 333 39.18 5.73 4.82
C GLY A 333 39.62 5.77 3.35
N GLY A 334 40.31 6.85 3.00
CA GLY A 334 41.22 6.99 1.85
C GLY A 334 41.46 8.49 1.63
N GLY A 335 42.63 9.08 1.82
CA GLY A 335 43.96 8.61 1.45
C GLY A 335 44.48 9.54 0.33
N GLY A 336 45.25 10.57 0.70
CA GLY A 336 45.92 11.52 -0.20
C GLY A 336 46.18 12.81 0.58
N GLY A 337 47.39 13.32 0.79
CA GLY A 337 48.60 13.23 -0.01
C GLY A 337 49.00 14.65 -0.41
N GLY A 338 49.74 15.33 0.48
CA GLY A 338 50.64 16.46 0.24
C GLY A 338 50.10 17.75 -0.42
N GLU A 339 50.24 18.89 0.28
CA GLU A 339 51.12 19.98 -0.17
C GLU A 339 51.33 21.01 0.94
N THR A 340 52.60 21.24 1.26
CA THR A 340 53.13 22.37 2.04
C THR A 340 53.20 23.60 1.15
N VAL A 341 52.64 24.73 1.58
CA VAL A 341 53.11 26.07 1.17
C VAL A 341 52.97 27.04 2.35
N ASP A 342 54.07 27.73 2.63
CA ASP A 342 54.29 28.74 3.66
C ASP A 342 53.31 29.93 3.61
N ALA A 343 52.90 30.40 4.80
CA ALA A 343 53.00 31.79 5.29
C ALA A 343 52.62 31.84 6.78
#